data_AF-A0A959E1I1-F1
#
_entry.id   AF-A0A959E1I1-F1
#
_cell.length_a   1.000
_cell.length_b   1.000
_cell.length_c   1.000
_cell.angle_alpha   90.00
_cell.angle_beta   90.00
_cell.angle_gamma   90.00
#
_symmetry.space_group_name_H-M   'P 1'
#
loop_
_entity.id
_entity.type
_entity.pdbx_description
1 polymer ?
#
loop_
_entity_poly.entity_id
_entity_poly.type
_entity_poly.pdbx_seq_one_letter_code
_entity_poly.pdbx_strand_id
1 'polypeptide(L)'
;MFTMIPRGGEYPEDIHTSVWMKTGRQVPGGLVDGPLRKDIHDKQLGIAYGQPDEFAAVQNGVAVYGDDNGDYATNEPTMDGTADALLMMACWGARN
;
A
#
# COMPACT_ATOMS: atom_id res chain seq x y z
N MET A 1 5.10 -0.41 1.42
CA MET A 1 5.40 -0.42 -0.03
C MET A 1 5.25 1.01 -0.54
N PHE A 2 6.02 1.45 -1.53
CA PHE A 2 5.99 2.85 -1.98
C PHE A 2 5.36 2.95 -3.37
N THR A 3 4.46 3.89 -3.57
CA THR A 3 3.87 4.13 -4.90
C THR A 3 4.95 4.48 -5.92
N MET A 4 4.94 3.79 -7.08
CA MET A 4 5.91 3.93 -8.17
C MET A 4 7.38 3.64 -7.81
N ILE A 5 7.65 2.90 -6.72
CA ILE A 5 9.00 2.51 -6.30
C ILE A 5 8.99 1.04 -5.85
N PRO A 6 9.88 0.18 -6.39
CA PRO A 6 10.96 0.47 -7.33
C PRO A 6 10.49 0.61 -8.79
N ARG A 7 11.25 1.35 -9.60
CA ARG A 7 11.02 1.39 -11.05
C ARG A 7 11.32 0.01 -11.65
N GLY A 8 10.36 -0.55 -12.38
CA GLY A 8 10.50 -1.84 -13.06
C GLY A 8 10.38 -3.06 -12.14
N GLY A 9 9.87 -2.86 -10.92
CA GLY A 9 9.48 -3.95 -10.02
C GLY A 9 8.07 -3.73 -9.49
N GLU A 10 7.68 -4.60 -8.55
CA GLU A 10 6.37 -4.60 -7.91
C GLU A 10 6.16 -3.39 -7.00
N TYR A 11 5.06 -2.65 -7.17
CA TYR A 11 4.66 -1.54 -6.32
C TYR A 11 3.13 -1.40 -6.32
N PRO A 12 2.53 -0.72 -5.32
CA PRO A 12 1.07 -0.55 -5.26
C PRO A 12 0.52 0.26 -6.43
N GLU A 13 -0.38 -0.32 -7.22
CA GLU A 13 -0.96 0.29 -8.42
C GLU A 13 -2.39 0.78 -8.20
N ASP A 14 -3.24 0.01 -7.52
CA ASP A 14 -4.66 0.31 -7.29
C ASP A 14 -4.90 0.91 -5.89
N ILE A 15 -4.21 2.02 -5.61
CA ILE A 15 -4.18 2.63 -4.27
C ILE A 15 -5.51 3.27 -3.84
N HIS A 16 -5.81 3.22 -2.54
CA HIS A 16 -6.96 3.92 -1.95
C HIS A 16 -6.69 5.43 -1.85
N THR A 17 -6.74 6.16 -2.97
CA THR A 17 -6.66 7.63 -2.97
C THR A 17 -7.67 8.25 -3.92
N SER A 18 -8.22 9.40 -3.53
CA SER A 18 -9.15 10.15 -4.38
C SER A 18 -8.50 10.60 -5.70
N VAL A 19 -7.21 10.90 -5.71
CA VAL A 19 -6.47 11.28 -6.93
C VAL A 19 -6.43 10.12 -7.91
N TRP A 20 -6.06 8.93 -7.47
CA TRP A 20 -6.09 7.72 -8.30
C TRP A 20 -7.51 7.42 -8.78
N MET A 21 -8.47 7.28 -7.86
CA MET A 21 -9.86 6.91 -8.19
C MET A 21 -10.56 7.89 -9.13
N LYS A 22 -10.22 9.19 -9.10
CA LYS A 22 -10.86 10.21 -9.93
C LYS A 22 -10.14 10.50 -11.24
N THR A 23 -8.84 10.23 -11.32
CA THR A 23 -8.02 10.70 -12.45
C THR A 23 -7.12 9.64 -13.07
N GLY A 24 -6.95 8.48 -12.44
CA GLY A 24 -5.97 7.46 -12.84
C GLY A 24 -4.52 7.93 -12.69
N ARG A 25 -4.28 9.05 -12.00
CA ARG A 25 -2.93 9.59 -11.80
C ARG A 25 -2.31 8.99 -10.55
N GLN A 26 -1.18 8.31 -10.73
CA GLN A 26 -0.33 7.89 -9.62
C GLN A 26 0.44 9.07 -9.02
N VAL A 27 0.58 9.07 -7.70
CA VAL A 27 1.38 10.02 -6.94
C VAL A 27 2.59 9.26 -6.39
N PRO A 28 3.82 9.47 -6.90
CA PRO A 28 5.00 8.72 -6.47
C PRO A 28 5.39 8.97 -5.01
N GLY A 29 5.94 7.95 -4.35
CA GLY A 29 6.64 8.06 -3.06
C GLY A 29 5.76 7.97 -1.81
N GLY A 30 4.45 7.75 -1.95
CA GLY A 30 3.57 7.49 -0.80
C GLY A 30 3.82 6.10 -0.23
N LEU A 31 4.05 5.99 1.08
CA LEU A 31 4.10 4.72 1.78
C LEU A 31 2.66 4.26 2.07
N VAL A 32 2.25 3.11 1.54
CA VAL A 32 1.00 2.45 1.95
C VAL A 32 1.16 1.77 3.31
N ASP A 33 0.06 1.69 4.07
CA ASP A 33 0.00 1.05 5.40
C ASP A 33 0.59 -0.38 5.41
N GLY A 34 0.36 -1.13 4.33
CA GLY A 34 0.97 -2.44 4.09
C GLY A 34 0.27 -3.59 4.82
N PRO A 35 0.92 -4.76 4.94
CA PRO A 35 0.25 -5.97 5.39
C PRO A 35 -0.29 -5.84 6.82
N LEU A 36 -1.59 -6.11 6.97
CA LEU A 36 -2.28 -6.14 8.25
C LEU A 36 -2.49 -7.58 8.70
N ARG A 37 -2.53 -7.83 10.00
CA ARG A 37 -2.95 -9.13 10.53
C ARG A 37 -4.36 -9.47 10.04
N LYS A 38 -4.53 -10.69 9.51
CA LYS A 38 -5.80 -11.13 8.92
C LYS A 38 -6.99 -11.00 9.88
N ASP A 39 -6.82 -11.34 11.15
CA ASP A 39 -7.89 -11.25 12.15
C ASP A 39 -8.29 -9.82 12.54
N ILE A 40 -7.46 -8.83 12.18
CA ILE A 40 -7.79 -7.40 12.30
C ILE A 40 -8.42 -6.93 10.98
N HIS A 41 -7.82 -7.28 9.85
CA HIS A 41 -8.32 -6.95 8.52
C HIS A 41 -9.76 -7.42 8.28
N ASP A 42 -10.07 -8.67 8.65
CA ASP A 42 -11.40 -9.28 8.48
C ASP A 42 -12.51 -8.55 9.30
N LYS A 43 -12.13 -7.65 10.22
CA LYS A 43 -13.07 -6.84 11.03
C LYS A 43 -13.26 -5.42 10.49
N GLN A 44 -12.49 -5.01 9.50
CA GLN A 44 -12.60 -3.69 8.88
C GLN A 44 -13.90 -3.60 8.09
N LEU A 45 -14.53 -2.42 8.11
CA LEU A 45 -15.84 -2.21 7.51
C LEU A 45 -15.69 -1.64 6.10
N GLY A 46 -16.47 -2.15 5.16
CA GLY A 46 -16.53 -1.59 3.81
C GLY A 46 -15.36 -1.96 2.91
N ILE A 47 -14.52 -2.93 3.31
CA ILE A 47 -13.55 -3.54 2.39
C ILE A 47 -14.32 -4.34 1.33
N ALA A 48 -14.06 -4.02 0.07
CA ALA A 48 -14.68 -4.68 -1.08
C ALA A 48 -13.70 -4.72 -2.25
N TYR A 49 -13.17 -5.89 -2.54
CA TYR A 49 -12.26 -6.09 -3.67
C TYR A 49 -12.99 -5.98 -5.01
N GLY A 50 -12.47 -5.14 -5.89
CA GLY A 50 -12.89 -5.03 -7.29
C GLY A 50 -12.19 -6.04 -8.20
N GLN A 51 -11.00 -6.51 -7.81
CA GLN A 51 -10.19 -7.46 -8.57
C GLN A 51 -9.84 -8.73 -7.77
N PRO A 52 -9.44 -9.82 -8.45
CA PRO A 52 -8.86 -10.99 -7.77
C PRO A 52 -7.58 -10.64 -7.00
N ASP A 53 -7.35 -11.32 -5.88
CA ASP A 53 -6.12 -11.16 -5.07
C ASP A 53 -4.88 -11.62 -5.84
N GLU A 54 -4.05 -10.65 -6.21
CA GLU A 54 -2.80 -10.86 -6.96
C GLU A 54 -1.73 -11.62 -6.15
N PHE A 55 -1.79 -11.51 -4.82
CA PHE A 55 -0.81 -12.10 -3.90
C PHE A 55 -1.27 -13.41 -3.29
N ALA A 56 -2.42 -13.95 -3.69
CA ALA A 56 -3.04 -15.14 -3.10
C ALA A 56 -2.08 -16.33 -2.94
N ALA A 57 -1.14 -16.53 -3.88
CA ALA A 57 -0.18 -17.62 -3.85
C ALA A 57 0.92 -17.48 -2.78
N VAL A 58 1.18 -16.27 -2.29
CA VAL A 58 2.24 -15.96 -1.32
C VAL A 58 1.71 -15.55 0.06
N GLN A 59 0.40 -15.26 0.18
CA GLN A 59 -0.21 -14.97 1.47
C GLN A 59 -0.19 -16.20 2.38
N ASN A 60 0.17 -16.01 3.66
CA ASN A 60 0.42 -17.10 4.61
C ASN A 60 -0.70 -17.29 5.66
N GLY A 61 -1.83 -16.58 5.49
CA GLY A 61 -2.97 -16.60 6.41
C GLY A 61 -2.78 -15.80 7.71
N VAL A 62 -1.59 -15.25 7.98
CA VAL A 62 -1.31 -14.43 9.17
C VAL A 62 -1.46 -12.95 8.87
N ALA A 63 -0.85 -12.49 7.77
CA ALA A 63 -0.98 -11.13 7.28
C ALA A 63 -1.58 -11.13 5.88
N VAL A 64 -2.32 -10.07 5.56
CA VAL A 64 -2.95 -9.84 4.28
C VAL A 64 -2.55 -8.47 3.77
N TYR A 65 -2.27 -8.39 2.46
CA TYR A 65 -2.13 -7.15 1.72
C TYR A 65 -2.94 -7.29 0.43
N GLY A 66 -3.74 -6.29 0.12
CA GLY A 66 -4.51 -6.24 -1.11
C GLY A 66 -4.14 -5.01 -1.90
N ASP A 67 -3.60 -5.17 -3.11
CA ASP A 67 -3.44 -4.05 -4.04
C ASP A 67 -4.77 -3.77 -4.75
N ASP A 68 -5.73 -3.25 -3.99
CA ASP A 68 -7.06 -2.89 -4.49
C ASP A 68 -7.55 -1.62 -3.78
N ASN A 69 -8.20 -0.72 -4.52
CA ASN A 69 -8.65 0.55 -3.98
C ASN A 69 -9.76 0.38 -2.93
N GLY A 70 -10.44 -0.77 -2.91
CA GLY A 70 -11.39 -1.12 -1.87
C GLY A 70 -10.74 -1.53 -0.54
N ASP A 71 -9.43 -1.78 -0.51
CA ASP A 71 -8.69 -2.16 0.70
C ASP A 71 -7.92 -0.96 1.28
N TYR A 72 -8.66 0.00 1.84
CA TYR A 72 -8.07 1.14 2.54
C TYR A 72 -7.19 0.74 3.73
N ALA A 73 -7.42 -0.45 4.30
CA ALA A 73 -6.74 -0.89 5.52
C ALA A 73 -5.30 -1.35 5.27
N THR A 74 -4.95 -1.70 4.02
CA THR A 74 -3.59 -2.14 3.66
C THR A 74 -2.99 -1.32 2.52
N ASN A 75 -3.83 -0.66 1.70
CA ASN A 75 -3.43 -0.02 0.45
C ASN A 75 -3.67 1.50 0.38
N GLU A 76 -3.96 2.15 1.51
CA GLU A 76 -4.02 3.61 1.59
C GLU A 76 -2.61 4.18 1.89
N PRO A 77 -2.08 5.08 1.04
CA PRO A 77 -0.88 5.83 1.37
C PRO A 77 -1.18 6.96 2.35
N THR A 78 -0.50 6.96 3.49
CA THR A 78 -0.74 7.89 4.60
C THR A 78 0.40 8.89 4.77
N MET A 79 0.07 10.11 5.21
CA MET A 79 1.03 11.22 5.31
C MET A 79 2.07 10.98 6.41
N ASP A 80 1.63 10.47 7.56
CA ASP A 80 2.46 10.12 8.72
C ASP A 80 3.38 8.93 8.41
N GLY A 81 2.85 7.85 7.82
CA GLY A 81 3.69 6.73 7.36
C GLY A 81 4.74 7.17 6.33
N THR A 82 4.35 8.05 5.40
CA THR A 82 5.27 8.63 4.42
C THR A 82 6.32 9.54 5.08
N ALA A 83 5.94 10.33 6.10
CA ALA A 83 6.87 11.19 6.83
C ALA A 83 7.92 10.37 7.60
N ASP A 84 7.51 9.29 8.27
CA ASP A 84 8.42 8.38 8.97
C ASP A 84 9.37 7.68 7.99
N ALA A 85 8.86 7.23 6.84
CA ALA A 85 9.69 6.70 5.77
C ALA A 85 10.73 7.70 5.26
N LEU A 86 10.34 8.96 5.03
CA LEU A 86 11.25 10.02 4.61
C LEU A 86 12.33 10.28 5.66
N LEU A 87 11.97 10.25 6.96
CA LEU A 87 12.94 10.37 8.04
C LEU A 87 13.97 9.23 8.01
N MET A 88 13.51 7.99 7.84
CA MET A 88 14.40 6.84 7.69
C MET A 88 15.29 6.97 6.45
N MET A 89 14.74 7.36 5.30
CA MET A 89 15.53 7.59 4.09
C MET A 89 16.55 8.72 4.25
N ALA A 90 16.22 9.80 4.95
CA ALA A 90 17.16 10.89 5.19
C ALA A 90 18.33 10.46 6.10
N CYS A 91 18.04 9.68 7.14
CA CYS A 91 19.04 9.21 8.10
C CYS A 91 20.01 8.17 7.50
N TRP A 92 19.55 7.34 6.55
CA TRP A 92 20.35 6.24 6.00
C TRP A 92 20.70 6.35 4.51
N GLY A 93 20.00 7.17 3.74
CA GLY A 93 20.21 7.33 2.29
C GLY A 93 21.41 8.19 1.91
N ALA A 94 21.94 9.00 2.84
CA ALA A 94 23.11 9.83 2.62
C ALA A 94 24.45 9.15 2.94
N ARG A 95 24.43 7.88 3.36
CA ARG A 95 25.65 7.10 3.64
C ARG A 95 26.10 6.39 2.36
N ASN A 96 27.03 7.03 1.64
CA ASN A 96 27.88 6.39 0.63
C ASN A 96 29.12 5.81 1.31
#